data_AF-A0AA86QTR9-F1
#
_entry.id   AF-A0AA86QTR9-F1
#
_cell.length_a   1.000
_cell.length_b   1.000
_cell.length_c   1.000
_cell.angle_alpha   90.00
_cell.angle_beta   90.00
_cell.angle_gamma   90.00
#
_symmetry.space_group_name_H-M   'P 1'
#
loop_
_entity.id
_entity.type
_entity.pdbx_description
1 polymer ?
#
loop_
_entity_poly.entity_id
_entity_poly.type
_entity_poly.pdbx_seq_one_letter_code
_entity_poly.pdbx_strand_id
1 'polypeptide(L)'
;MSTENIKVIVRCRPLNKREISFNAQNIITINSNVGQIIVNSLDKTQTQYDNPQEDVKQIFTFDQVFGTQSMNIDLLYSGMI
;
A
#
# COMPACT_ATOMS: atom_id res chain seq x y z
N MET A 1 -2.66 -22.67 -27.41
CA MET A 1 -1.87 -22.27 -26.24
C MET A 1 -2.83 -21.68 -25.24
N SER A 2 -2.96 -22.25 -24.05
CA SER A 2 -3.71 -21.64 -22.97
C SER A 2 -2.91 -20.44 -22.46
N THR A 3 -3.41 -19.23 -22.71
CA THR A 3 -2.92 -18.01 -22.08
C THR A 3 -3.25 -18.08 -20.59
N GLU A 4 -2.22 -18.31 -19.77
CA GLU A 4 -2.32 -18.13 -18.33
C GLU A 4 -2.27 -16.63 -18.02
N ASN A 5 -3.32 -16.10 -17.39
CA ASN A 5 -3.37 -14.72 -16.96
C ASN A 5 -2.79 -14.62 -15.55
N ILE A 6 -1.71 -13.86 -15.39
CA ILE A 6 -1.11 -13.58 -14.09
C ILE A 6 -1.83 -12.39 -13.47
N LYS A 7 -2.35 -12.55 -12.25
CA LYS A 7 -2.88 -11.45 -11.43
C LYS A 7 -1.92 -11.16 -10.27
N VAL A 8 -1.65 -9.88 -10.02
CA VAL A 8 -0.84 -9.40 -8.91
C VAL A 8 -1.74 -8.63 -7.94
N ILE A 9 -1.77 -9.10 -6.69
CA ILE A 9 -2.61 -8.56 -5.64
C ILE A 9 -1.73 -8.14 -4.47
N VAL A 10 -2.06 -7.02 -3.83
CA VAL A 10 -1.36 -6.57 -2.61
C VAL A 10 -2.34 -6.44 -1.45
N ARG A 11 -1.93 -6.91 -0.26
CA ARG A 11 -2.67 -6.75 0.99
C ARG A 11 -1.81 -6.06 2.04
N CYS A 12 -2.27 -4.92 2.53
CA CYS A 12 -1.67 -4.27 3.69
C CYS A 12 -2.31 -4.79 4.98
N ARG A 13 -1.49 -5.33 5.89
CA ARG A 13 -1.94 -5.72 7.22
C ARG A 13 -2.01 -4.51 8.17
N PRO A 14 -2.87 -4.54 9.20
CA PRO A 14 -2.77 -3.59 10.31
C PRO A 14 -1.38 -3.61 10.96
N LEU A 15 -1.00 -2.49 11.58
CA LEU A 15 0.14 -2.46 12.49
C LEU A 15 -0.12 -3.42 13.66
N ASN A 16 0.92 -4.15 14.05
CA ASN A 16 0.87 -5.06 15.18
C ASN A 16 1.16 -4.31 16.50
N LYS A 17 0.95 -4.98 17.64
CA LYS A 17 1.15 -4.39 18.97
C LYS A 17 2.57 -3.87 19.20
N ARG A 18 3.57 -4.55 18.65
CA ARG A 18 4.98 -4.17 18.77
C ARG A 18 5.25 -2.86 18.03
N GLU A 19 4.81 -2.77 16.78
CA GLU A 19 4.94 -1.55 15.94
C GLU A 19 4.24 -0.36 16.60
N ILE A 20 3.04 -0.57 17.15
CA ILE A 20 2.31 0.47 17.90
C ILE A 20 3.10 0.87 19.16
N SER A 21 3.67 -0.08 19.91
CA SER A 21 4.45 0.22 21.12
C SER A 21 5.74 1.00 20.84
N PHE A 22 6.30 0.86 19.64
CA PHE A 22 7.43 1.66 19.16
C PHE A 22 7.01 2.96 18.47
N ASN A 23 5.73 3.32 18.53
CA ASN A 23 5.17 4.53 17.93
C ASN A 23 5.43 4.64 16.41
N ALA A 24 5.52 3.49 15.74
CA ALA A 24 5.72 3.41 14.30
C ALA A 24 4.57 4.07 13.54
N GLN A 25 4.90 4.81 12.48
CA GLN A 25 3.92 5.48 11.63
C GLN A 25 3.50 4.56 10.48
N ASN A 26 2.20 4.52 10.18
CA ASN A 26 1.73 3.87 8.96
C ASN A 26 1.95 4.82 7.77
N ILE A 27 2.79 4.40 6.83
CA ILE A 27 3.14 5.18 5.64
C ILE A 27 2.36 4.77 4.40
N ILE A 28 1.48 3.78 4.51
CA ILE A 28 0.78 3.18 3.39
C ILE A 28 -0.61 3.79 3.26
N THR A 29 -0.88 4.44 2.13
CA THR A 29 -2.23 4.87 1.73
C THR A 29 -2.73 3.94 0.62
N ILE A 30 -3.99 3.52 0.68
CA ILE A 30 -4.57 2.54 -0.23
C ILE A 30 -5.78 3.14 -0.91
N ASN A 31 -5.86 3.00 -2.24
CA ASN A 31 -7.04 3.31 -3.02
C ASN A 31 -7.50 2.06 -3.77
N SER A 32 -8.36 1.28 -3.12
CA SER A 32 -8.87 0.01 -3.63
C SER A 32 -9.71 0.14 -4.90
N ASN A 33 -10.36 1.30 -5.12
CA ASN A 33 -11.19 1.53 -6.31
C ASN A 33 -10.39 1.53 -7.62
N VAL A 34 -9.11 1.88 -7.56
CA VAL A 34 -8.22 1.99 -8.73
C VAL A 34 -6.99 1.08 -8.61
N GLY A 35 -6.97 0.16 -7.64
CA GLY A 35 -5.85 -0.78 -7.49
C GLY A 35 -4.54 -0.14 -7.03
N GLN A 36 -4.56 1.01 -6.34
CA GLN A 36 -3.33 1.78 -6.04
C GLN A 36 -2.89 1.70 -4.58
N ILE A 37 -1.56 1.64 -4.41
CA ILE A 37 -0.87 1.81 -3.14
C ILE A 37 0.10 2.99 -3.25
N ILE A 38 0.06 3.86 -2.25
CA ILE A 38 0.96 5.01 -2.11
C ILE A 38 1.83 4.77 -0.88
N VAL A 39 3.14 4.80 -1.08
CA VAL A 39 4.14 4.75 -0.01
C VAL A 39 4.61 6.17 0.25
N ASN A 40 4.25 6.72 1.41
CA ASN A 40 4.62 8.07 1.81
C ASN A 40 6.03 8.08 2.44
N SER A 41 6.86 9.05 2.07
CA SER A 41 8.16 9.25 2.73
C SER A 41 7.96 9.76 4.17
N LEU A 42 8.82 9.30 5.10
CA LEU A 42 8.83 9.76 6.50
C LEU A 42 9.78 10.93 6.73
N ASP A 43 10.64 11.24 5.76
CA ASP A 43 11.66 12.27 5.90
C ASP A 43 11.04 13.67 5.82
N LYS A 44 10.60 14.17 6.98
CA LYS A 44 10.26 15.58 7.19
C LYS A 44 11.51 16.46 7.38
N THR A 45 12.71 15.87 7.34
CA THR A 45 13.99 16.54 7.61
C THR A 45 14.72 16.97 6.34
N GLN A 46 14.01 17.19 5.23
CA GLN A 46 14.54 18.10 4.21
C GLN A 46 14.60 19.48 4.87
N THR A 47 15.78 19.77 5.41
CA THR A 47 16.19 21.12 5.74
C THR A 47 15.84 22.00 4.55
N GLN A 48 15.06 23.03 4.85
CA GLN A 48 14.72 24.25 4.13
C GLN A 48 15.83 24.97 3.31
N TYR A 49 16.96 24.31 3.04
CA TYR A 49 18.04 24.72 2.17
C TYR A 49 18.42 23.50 1.31
N ASP A 50 18.33 23.64 -0.01
CA ASP A 50 18.62 22.64 -1.07
C ASP A 50 17.39 21.98 -1.70
N ASN A 51 16.74 22.78 -2.56
CA ASN A 51 15.75 22.42 -3.58
C ASN A 51 14.42 21.83 -3.09
N PRO A 52 13.26 22.36 -3.53
CA PRO A 52 11.95 21.78 -3.24
C PRO A 52 11.74 20.53 -4.11
N GLN A 53 12.50 19.46 -3.85
CA GLN A 53 12.15 18.15 -4.39
C GLN A 53 11.01 17.60 -3.54
N GLU A 54 9.81 17.95 -3.99
CA GLU A 54 8.49 17.39 -3.66
C GLU A 54 8.55 16.12 -2.80
N ASP A 55 7.81 16.09 -1.70
CA ASP A 55 7.48 14.88 -0.92
C ASP A 55 7.32 13.66 -1.86
N VAL A 56 8.39 12.89 -2.06
CA VAL A 56 8.41 11.84 -3.10
C VAL A 56 7.54 10.70 -2.61
N LYS A 57 6.29 10.69 -3.08
CA LYS A 57 5.35 9.59 -2.88
C LYS A 57 5.56 8.58 -3.99
N GLN A 58 5.80 7.33 -3.64
CA GLN A 58 5.85 6.26 -4.63
C GLN A 58 4.44 5.67 -4.78
N ILE A 59 3.94 5.66 -6.01
CA ILE A 59 2.61 5.14 -6.35
C ILE A 59 2.78 3.87 -7.18
N PHE A 60 2.11 2.81 -6.77
CA PHE A 60 2.07 1.52 -7.45
C PHE A 60 0.63 1.15 -7.79
N THR A 61 0.41 0.57 -8.96
CA THR A 61 -0.91 0.09 -9.41
C THR A 61 -0.85 -1.42 -9.60
N PHE A 62 -1.84 -2.14 -9.10
CA PHE A 62 -1.99 -3.59 -9.14
C PHE A 62 -3.39 -3.97 -9.61
N ASP A 63 -3.62 -5.25 -9.90
CA ASP A 63 -4.95 -5.71 -10.32
C ASP A 63 -5.98 -5.50 -9.21
N GLN A 64 -5.60 -5.77 -7.95
CA GLN A 64 -6.41 -5.49 -6.76
C GLN A 64 -5.53 -5.15 -5.56
N VAL A 65 -6.04 -4.29 -4.67
CA VAL A 65 -5.35 -3.90 -3.43
C VAL A 65 -6.32 -3.93 -2.25
N PHE A 66 -5.86 -4.52 -1.15
CA PHE A 66 -6.64 -4.75 0.08
C PHE A 66 -6.00 -4.04 1.27
N GLY A 67 -6.84 -3.39 2.07
CA GLY A 67 -6.42 -2.60 3.22
C GLY A 67 -6.50 -3.31 4.55
N THR A 68 -6.20 -2.56 5.62
CA THR A 68 -6.20 -3.05 7.00
C THR A 68 -7.57 -3.51 7.48
N GLN A 69 -8.64 -3.03 6.85
CA GLN A 69 -10.03 -3.40 7.13
C GLN A 69 -10.52 -4.59 6.29
N SER A 70 -9.73 -5.04 5.31
CA SER A 70 -10.11 -6.17 4.44
C SER A 70 -10.08 -7.49 5.20
N MET A 71 -11.18 -8.22 5.11
CA MET A 71 -11.38 -9.52 5.71
C MET A 71 -10.82 -10.63 4.81
N ASN A 72 -10.63 -11.82 5.37
CA ASN A 72 -10.13 -12.96 4.59
C ASN A 72 -11.11 -13.39 3.49
N ILE A 73 -12.40 -13.15 3.70
CA ILE A 73 -13.45 -13.46 2.73
C ILE A 73 -13.29 -12.60 1.46
N ASP A 74 -12.83 -11.35 1.59
CA ASP A 74 -12.63 -10.44 0.45
C ASP A 74 -11.54 -10.97 -0.50
N LEU A 75 -10.46 -11.54 0.06
CA LEU A 75 -9.37 -12.15 -0.70
C LEU A 75 -9.77 -13.48 -1.34
N LEU A 76 -10.64 -14.25 -0.68
CA LEU A 76 -11.14 -15.50 -1.24
C LEU A 76 -11.94 -15.26 -2.53
N TYR A 77 -12.81 -14.24 -2.52
CA TYR A 77 -13.62 -13.90 -3.69
C TYR A 77 -12.83 -13.18 -4.81
N SER A 78 -11.70 -12.55 -4.48
CA SER A 78 -10.81 -11.89 -5.45
C SER A 78 -10.34 -12.82 -6.58
N GLY A 79 -10.09 -14.10 -6.27
CA GLY A 79 -9.59 -15.10 -7.23
C GLY A 79 -10.67 -15.82 -8.04
N MET A 80 -11.96 -15.54 -7.79
CA MET A 80 -13.09 -16.25 -8.41
C MET A 80 -13.60 -15.62 -9.72
N ILE A 81 -12.83 -14.74 -10.36
CA ILE A 81 -13.17 -14.06 -11.63
C ILE A 81 -12.21 -14.47 -12.74
#